data_AF-A0A4V2ANQ2-F1
#
_entry.id   AF-A0A4V2ANQ2-F1
#
_cell.length_a   1.000
_cell.length_b   1.000
_cell.length_c   1.000
_cell.angle_alpha   90.00
_cell.angle_beta   90.00
_cell.angle_gamma   90.00
#
_symmetry.space_group_name_H-M   'P 1'
#
loop_
_entity.id
_entity.type
_entity.pdbx_description
1 polymer ?
#
loop_
_entity_poly.entity_id
_entity_poly.type
_entity_poly.pdbx_seq_one_letter_code
_entity_poly.pdbx_strand_id
1 'polypeptide(L)'
;MKRVSNMGPQYAGDNSFTKNARELQSIYRASFLNEHKCGLGPTKNAKNRYGNMLVNGEESGKNFILPSTFEYAKFRLLNKKKEETIDAYRLFNNMLSSMPLCFNLFHPLQEMLRTDPQAVTTIFKHLFPGLPIFKVTDIKIEYVPSPIHNYLGDKTAFDAAVFFEREEDEKFLLAIETKYVEPLGTNPPSNPSKHISFANTLSCFTEQGSDAVAANCSQVY
;
A
#
# COMPACT_ATOMS: atom_id res chain seq x y z
N MET A 1 9.23 12.30 -29.85
CA MET A 1 8.95 11.07 -29.07
C MET A 1 8.73 9.92 -30.04
N LYS A 2 9.59 8.88 -30.03
CA LYS A 2 9.29 7.64 -30.77
C LYS A 2 7.97 7.08 -30.21
N ARG A 3 6.98 6.85 -31.07
CA ARG A 3 5.74 6.14 -30.67
C ARG A 3 6.15 4.80 -30.09
N VAL A 4 5.92 4.60 -28.80
CA VAL A 4 6.15 3.32 -28.13
C VAL A 4 5.11 2.35 -28.69
N SER A 5 5.55 1.43 -29.55
CA SER A 5 4.66 0.60 -30.37
C SER A 5 4.01 -0.56 -29.61
N ASN A 6 4.25 -0.70 -28.29
CA ASN A 6 3.77 -1.86 -27.55
C ASN A 6 3.29 -1.55 -26.12
N MET A 7 2.36 -0.60 -25.99
CA MET A 7 1.68 -0.36 -24.71
C MET A 7 0.81 -1.56 -24.29
N GLY A 8 0.35 -2.37 -25.25
CA GLY A 8 -0.60 -3.44 -24.99
C GLY A 8 -2.01 -2.94 -24.66
N PRO A 9 -2.95 -3.86 -24.35
CA PRO A 9 -4.36 -3.50 -24.17
C PRO A 9 -4.58 -2.59 -22.96
N GLN A 10 -5.46 -1.60 -23.09
CA GLN A 10 -5.85 -0.69 -22.02
C GLN A 10 -7.26 -1.04 -21.51
N TYR A 11 -7.66 -0.51 -20.35
CA TYR A 11 -9.01 -0.73 -19.82
C TYR A 11 -9.93 0.44 -20.17
N ALA A 12 -11.01 0.16 -20.91
CA ALA A 12 -11.92 1.20 -21.38
C ALA A 12 -12.74 1.87 -20.26
N GLY A 13 -12.89 1.21 -19.11
CA GLY A 13 -13.61 1.74 -17.95
C GLY A 13 -12.77 2.60 -17.00
N ASP A 14 -11.50 2.87 -17.32
CA ASP A 14 -10.67 3.77 -16.52
C ASP A 14 -11.21 5.20 -16.59
N ASN A 15 -11.20 5.92 -15.46
CA ASN A 15 -11.35 7.38 -15.48
C ASN A 15 -10.11 8.04 -16.09
N SER A 16 -10.17 9.36 -16.35
CA SER A 16 -9.08 10.10 -17.00
C SER A 16 -7.72 9.94 -16.30
N PHE A 17 -7.70 9.92 -14.97
CA PHE A 17 -6.46 9.76 -14.20
C PHE A 17 -5.92 8.32 -14.31
N THR A 18 -6.75 7.32 -14.04
CA THR A 18 -6.37 5.91 -14.09
C THR A 18 -5.90 5.52 -15.49
N LYS A 19 -6.53 6.06 -16.54
CA LYS A 19 -6.14 5.83 -17.92
C LYS A 19 -4.70 6.30 -18.17
N ASN A 20 -4.39 7.54 -17.78
CA ASN A 20 -3.04 8.09 -17.92
C ASN A 20 -2.01 7.30 -17.11
N ALA A 21 -2.34 6.91 -15.87
CA ALA A 21 -1.48 6.08 -15.05
C ALA A 21 -1.21 4.71 -15.71
N ARG A 22 -2.23 4.06 -16.28
CA ARG A 22 -2.08 2.79 -17.00
C ARG A 22 -1.22 2.94 -18.24
N GLU A 23 -1.40 4.00 -19.01
CA GLU A 23 -0.57 4.30 -20.17
C GLU A 23 0.90 4.48 -19.77
N LEU A 24 1.19 5.24 -18.71
CA LEU A 24 2.54 5.43 -18.19
C LEU A 24 3.16 4.10 -17.72
N GLN A 25 2.43 3.29 -16.96
CA GLN A 25 2.95 1.97 -16.55
C GLN A 25 3.14 1.02 -17.74
N SER A 26 2.28 1.12 -18.75
CA SER A 26 2.41 0.35 -20.00
C SER A 26 3.67 0.73 -20.76
N ILE A 27 3.96 2.03 -20.86
CA ILE A 27 5.18 2.56 -21.48
C ILE A 27 6.40 2.13 -20.67
N TYR A 28 6.34 2.23 -19.34
CA TYR A 28 7.43 1.83 -18.45
C TYR A 28 7.77 0.34 -18.62
N ARG A 29 6.76 -0.54 -18.57
CA ARG A 29 6.90 -1.98 -18.84
C ARG A 29 7.58 -2.24 -20.19
N ALA A 30 7.05 -1.65 -21.26
CA ALA A 30 7.49 -1.96 -22.61
C ALA A 30 8.87 -1.38 -22.97
N SER A 31 9.19 -0.17 -22.47
CA SER A 31 10.34 0.61 -22.93
C SER A 31 11.51 0.61 -21.97
N PHE A 32 11.25 0.53 -20.66
CA PHE A 32 12.29 0.58 -19.63
C PHE A 32 12.59 -0.82 -19.09
N LEU A 33 11.56 -1.61 -18.81
CA LEU A 33 11.73 -2.99 -18.33
C LEU A 33 11.97 -4.01 -19.46
N ASN A 34 11.87 -3.56 -20.72
CA ASN A 34 11.92 -4.40 -21.93
C ASN A 34 10.96 -5.60 -21.88
N GLU A 35 9.81 -5.43 -21.24
CA GLU A 35 8.76 -6.44 -21.13
C GLU A 35 7.73 -6.21 -22.24
N HIS A 36 7.82 -6.98 -23.32
CA HIS A 36 6.95 -6.81 -24.48
C HIS A 36 5.63 -7.59 -24.37
N LYS A 37 5.51 -8.52 -23.42
CA LYS A 37 4.29 -9.30 -23.17
C LYS A 37 3.48 -8.71 -22.01
N CYS A 38 2.16 -8.64 -22.19
CA CYS A 38 1.23 -8.20 -21.15
C CYS A 38 0.74 -9.40 -20.34
N GLY A 39 0.78 -9.31 -19.01
CA GLY A 39 0.17 -10.26 -18.09
C GLY A 39 -1.36 -10.23 -18.10
N LEU A 40 -1.96 -11.20 -17.42
CA LEU A 40 -3.40 -11.23 -17.16
C LEU A 40 -3.73 -10.29 -15.98
N GLY A 41 -4.93 -9.72 -15.92
CA GLY A 41 -5.28 -8.89 -14.77
C GLY A 41 -6.73 -8.44 -14.68
N PRO A 42 -7.09 -7.78 -13.56
CA PRO A 42 -6.18 -7.38 -12.48
C PRO A 42 -5.87 -8.50 -11.47
N THR A 43 -6.62 -9.61 -11.48
CA THR A 43 -6.45 -10.73 -10.53
C THR A 43 -5.85 -11.96 -11.20
N LYS A 44 -5.38 -12.93 -10.38
CA LYS A 44 -4.75 -14.18 -10.84
C LYS A 44 -5.63 -14.99 -11.81
N ASN A 45 -6.94 -14.96 -11.61
CA ASN A 45 -7.91 -15.75 -12.39
C ASN A 45 -8.52 -14.95 -13.54
N ALA A 46 -8.08 -13.72 -13.77
CA ALA A 46 -8.59 -12.90 -14.85
C ALA A 46 -8.19 -13.46 -16.22
N LYS A 47 -9.04 -13.23 -17.22
CA LYS A 47 -8.82 -13.71 -18.60
C LYS A 47 -8.32 -12.61 -19.54
N ASN A 48 -8.43 -11.35 -19.12
CA ASN A 48 -8.02 -10.19 -19.90
C ASN A 48 -6.55 -9.88 -19.66
N ARG A 49 -5.88 -9.36 -20.70
CA ARG A 49 -4.52 -8.81 -20.59
C ARG A 49 -4.59 -7.30 -20.53
N TYR A 50 -3.70 -6.68 -19.75
CA TYR A 50 -3.57 -5.23 -19.70
C TYR A 50 -2.11 -4.79 -19.75
N GLY A 51 -1.88 -3.61 -20.30
CA GLY A 51 -0.56 -3.04 -20.53
C GLY A 51 0.25 -2.78 -19.27
N ASN A 52 -0.37 -2.68 -18.09
CA ASN A 52 0.31 -2.53 -16.81
C ASN A 52 0.60 -3.87 -16.10
N MET A 53 0.20 -5.01 -16.68
CA MET A 53 0.38 -6.31 -16.04
C MET A 53 1.68 -6.97 -16.51
N LEU A 54 2.49 -7.45 -15.57
CA LEU A 54 3.65 -8.29 -15.83
C LEU A 54 3.21 -9.76 -15.96
N VAL A 55 3.96 -10.55 -16.73
CA VAL A 55 3.68 -12.00 -16.90
C VAL A 55 4.31 -12.80 -15.76
N ASN A 56 5.58 -12.54 -15.46
CA ASN A 56 6.43 -13.30 -14.52
C ASN A 56 7.10 -12.35 -13.52
N GLY A 57 6.33 -11.46 -12.91
CA GLY A 57 6.84 -10.47 -11.97
C GLY A 57 7.39 -11.10 -10.69
N GLU A 58 6.90 -12.29 -10.33
CA GLU A 58 7.33 -13.05 -9.14
C GLU A 58 8.73 -13.63 -9.31
N GLU A 59 9.10 -14.02 -10.53
CA GLU A 59 10.43 -14.50 -10.85
C GLU A 59 11.39 -13.37 -11.23
N SER A 60 10.90 -12.36 -11.95
CA SER A 60 11.75 -11.29 -12.49
C SER A 60 12.01 -10.14 -11.52
N GLY A 61 11.15 -9.92 -10.52
CA GLY A 61 11.22 -8.79 -9.60
C GLY A 61 10.95 -7.42 -10.22
N LYS A 62 10.52 -7.37 -11.48
CA LYS A 62 10.41 -6.12 -12.27
C LYS A 62 9.32 -5.15 -11.81
N ASN A 63 8.48 -5.54 -10.85
CA ASN A 63 7.52 -4.64 -10.21
C ASN A 63 8.15 -3.80 -9.08
N PHE A 64 9.42 -4.05 -8.76
CA PHE A 64 10.14 -3.37 -7.69
C PHE A 64 11.27 -2.50 -8.23
N ILE A 65 11.44 -1.32 -7.63
CA ILE A 65 12.47 -0.35 -8.00
C ILE A 65 13.85 -0.83 -7.53
N LEU A 66 13.91 -1.35 -6.30
CA LEU A 66 15.14 -1.88 -5.71
C LEU A 66 15.10 -3.41 -5.65
N PRO A 67 16.22 -4.09 -5.97
CA PRO A 67 16.34 -5.53 -5.78
C PRO A 67 16.09 -5.96 -4.33
N SER A 68 16.54 -5.17 -3.34
CA SER A 68 16.29 -5.45 -1.92
C SER A 68 14.80 -5.46 -1.57
N THR A 69 14.02 -4.56 -2.16
CA THR A 69 12.55 -4.53 -1.99
C THR A 69 11.88 -5.77 -2.57
N PHE A 70 12.36 -6.28 -3.71
CA PHE A 70 11.88 -7.54 -4.25
C PHE A 70 12.17 -8.73 -3.31
N GLU A 71 13.39 -8.81 -2.78
CA GLU A 71 13.74 -9.84 -1.80
C GLU A 71 12.89 -9.74 -0.52
N TYR A 72 12.65 -8.52 -0.04
CA TYR A 72 11.78 -8.28 1.10
C TYR A 72 10.32 -8.67 0.82
N ALA A 73 9.80 -8.41 -0.39
CA ALA A 73 8.47 -8.85 -0.80
C ALA A 73 8.33 -10.39 -0.73
N LYS A 74 9.33 -11.12 -1.24
CA LYS A 74 9.37 -12.59 -1.12
C LYS A 74 9.45 -13.05 0.33
N PHE A 75 10.32 -12.42 1.14
CA PHE A 75 10.43 -12.69 2.57
C PHE A 75 9.08 -12.50 3.28
N ARG A 76 8.35 -11.43 2.98
CA ARG A 76 7.04 -11.15 3.58
C ARG A 76 5.98 -12.16 3.19
N LEU A 77 5.95 -12.66 1.95
CA LEU A 77 5.04 -13.73 1.57
C LEU A 77 5.31 -15.03 2.34
N LEU A 78 6.59 -15.40 2.50
CA LEU A 78 7.00 -16.62 3.19
C LEU A 78 6.74 -16.54 4.70
N ASN A 79 6.86 -15.35 5.28
CA ASN A 79 6.77 -15.11 6.72
C ASN A 79 5.52 -14.32 7.12
N LYS A 80 4.47 -14.32 6.28
CA LYS A 80 3.23 -13.61 6.59
C LYS A 80 2.57 -14.20 7.83
N LYS A 81 2.06 -13.34 8.69
CA LYS A 81 1.27 -13.78 9.86
C LYS A 81 -0.09 -14.30 9.39
N LYS A 82 -0.73 -15.12 10.23
CA LYS A 82 -2.03 -15.75 9.92
C LYS A 82 -3.13 -14.72 9.62
N GLU A 83 -3.01 -13.54 10.21
CA GLU A 83 -3.95 -12.43 10.08
C GLU A 83 -3.62 -11.48 8.91
N GLU A 84 -2.43 -11.57 8.30
CA GLU A 84 -2.02 -10.67 7.21
C GLU A 84 -2.56 -11.15 5.84
N THR A 85 -3.01 -10.19 5.03
CA THR A 85 -3.62 -10.46 3.71
C THR A 85 -2.76 -9.88 2.58
N ILE A 86 -1.61 -10.51 2.33
CA ILE A 86 -0.74 -10.14 1.19
C ILE A 86 -1.11 -11.01 -0.02
N ASP A 87 -1.61 -10.37 -1.09
CA ASP A 87 -1.91 -11.03 -2.37
C ASP A 87 -0.65 -11.05 -3.25
N ALA A 88 -0.04 -12.22 -3.36
CA ALA A 88 1.15 -12.45 -4.18
C ALA A 88 0.95 -12.00 -5.64
N TYR A 89 -0.16 -12.37 -6.28
CA TYR A 89 -0.34 -12.05 -7.70
C TYR A 89 -0.41 -10.54 -7.91
N ARG A 90 -1.16 -9.85 -7.05
CA ARG A 90 -1.28 -8.40 -7.06
C ARG A 90 0.08 -7.73 -6.79
N LEU A 91 0.80 -8.18 -5.75
CA LEU A 91 2.11 -7.66 -5.35
C LEU A 91 3.15 -7.76 -6.47
N PHE A 92 3.23 -8.91 -7.15
CA PHE A 92 4.29 -9.14 -8.13
C PHE A 92 3.93 -8.72 -9.55
N ASN A 93 2.65 -8.75 -9.95
CA ASN A 93 2.29 -8.61 -11.36
C ASN A 93 1.48 -7.38 -11.73
N ASN A 94 0.87 -6.67 -10.78
CA ASN A 94 0.06 -5.49 -11.07
C ASN A 94 0.84 -4.20 -10.81
N MET A 95 1.38 -3.57 -11.86
CA MET A 95 2.17 -2.33 -11.74
C MET A 95 1.35 -1.08 -11.38
N LEU A 96 0.02 -1.18 -11.33
CA LEU A 96 -0.86 -0.10 -10.89
C LEU A 96 -1.35 -0.27 -9.46
N SER A 97 -1.03 -1.40 -8.82
CA SER A 97 -1.57 -1.72 -7.51
C SER A 97 -0.90 -0.88 -6.41
N SER A 98 -1.68 -0.44 -5.42
CA SER A 98 -1.15 0.23 -4.22
C SER A 98 -0.20 -0.65 -3.40
N MET A 99 -0.42 -1.97 -3.36
CA MET A 99 0.42 -2.90 -2.60
C MET A 99 1.92 -2.84 -3.00
N PRO A 100 2.35 -3.07 -4.27
CA PRO A 100 3.74 -2.88 -4.66
C PRO A 100 4.21 -1.42 -4.56
N LEU A 101 3.34 -0.43 -4.70
CA LEU A 101 3.68 0.96 -4.43
C LEU A 101 4.11 1.14 -2.97
N CYS A 102 3.35 0.62 -2.01
CA CYS A 102 3.69 0.66 -0.59
C CYS A 102 5.06 0.02 -0.31
N PHE A 103 5.30 -1.18 -0.85
CA PHE A 103 6.59 -1.86 -0.72
C PHE A 103 7.73 -1.01 -1.30
N ASN A 104 7.56 -0.43 -2.49
CA ASN A 104 8.57 0.41 -3.13
C ASN A 104 8.84 1.72 -2.39
N LEU A 105 7.87 2.28 -1.67
CA LEU A 105 8.04 3.51 -0.91
C LEU A 105 8.67 3.24 0.47
N PHE A 106 8.15 2.26 1.21
CA PHE A 106 8.45 2.11 2.62
C PHE A 106 9.57 1.12 2.93
N HIS A 107 9.84 0.13 2.07
CA HIS A 107 10.95 -0.79 2.33
C HIS A 107 12.31 -0.07 2.28
N PRO A 108 12.60 0.82 1.30
CA PRO A 108 13.86 1.57 1.32
C PRO A 108 14.02 2.42 2.59
N LEU A 109 12.93 3.01 3.10
CA LEU A 109 12.94 3.76 4.35
C LEU A 109 13.18 2.84 5.56
N GLN A 110 12.60 1.64 5.55
CA GLN A 110 12.83 0.62 6.58
C GLN A 110 14.29 0.15 6.60
N GLU A 111 14.92 -0.05 5.44
CA GLU A 111 16.36 -0.36 5.36
C GLU A 111 17.20 0.82 5.85
N MET A 112 16.90 2.03 5.36
CA MET A 112 17.59 3.25 5.75
C MET A 112 17.47 3.50 7.26
N LEU A 113 16.35 3.15 7.90
CA LEU A 113 16.18 3.30 9.34
C LEU A 113 17.21 2.49 10.14
N ARG A 114 17.68 1.35 9.60
CA ARG A 114 18.71 0.52 10.26
C ARG A 114 20.11 1.11 10.13
N THR A 115 20.37 1.86 9.06
CA THR A 115 21.72 2.39 8.74
C THR A 115 21.88 3.87 9.08
N ASP A 116 20.81 4.64 8.94
CA ASP A 116 20.73 6.08 9.18
C ASP A 116 19.34 6.48 9.70
N PRO A 117 19.05 6.20 10.99
CA PRO A 117 17.77 6.54 11.61
C PRO A 117 17.51 8.06 11.69
N GLN A 118 18.56 8.89 11.67
CA GLN A 118 18.43 10.34 11.72
C GLN A 118 17.92 10.90 10.39
N ALA A 119 18.39 10.38 9.26
CA ALA A 119 17.86 10.73 7.94
C ALA A 119 16.39 10.37 7.82
N VAL A 120 15.99 9.15 8.23
CA VAL A 120 14.58 8.74 8.20
C VAL A 120 13.72 9.64 9.09
N THR A 121 14.17 9.91 10.33
CA THR A 121 13.47 10.83 11.23
C THR A 121 13.32 12.22 10.61
N THR A 122 14.37 12.73 9.96
CA THR A 122 14.34 14.01 9.25
C THR A 122 13.31 14.00 8.13
N ILE A 123 13.25 12.95 7.31
CA ILE A 123 12.26 12.79 6.24
C ILE A 123 10.84 12.86 6.81
N PHE A 124 10.55 12.11 7.87
CA PHE A 124 9.21 12.09 8.47
C PHE A 124 8.83 13.44 9.13
N LYS A 125 9.77 14.13 9.76
CA LYS A 125 9.55 15.51 10.25
C LYS A 125 9.17 16.48 9.13
N HIS A 126 9.79 16.35 7.96
CA HIS A 126 9.48 17.21 6.81
C HIS A 126 8.15 16.86 6.16
N LEU A 127 7.80 15.57 6.08
CA LEU A 127 6.52 15.12 5.51
C LEU A 127 5.34 15.48 6.40
N PHE A 128 5.53 15.50 7.72
CA PHE A 128 4.48 15.74 8.72
C PHE A 128 4.89 16.81 9.73
N PRO A 129 5.06 18.08 9.30
CA PRO A 129 5.59 19.15 10.15
C PRO A 129 4.72 19.48 11.37
N GLY A 130 3.44 19.08 11.36
CA GLY A 130 2.52 19.24 12.49
C GLY A 130 2.57 18.12 13.54
N LEU A 131 3.32 17.04 13.30
CA LEU A 131 3.45 15.93 14.25
C LEU A 131 4.72 16.08 15.10
N PRO A 132 4.66 15.78 16.42
CA PRO A 132 5.79 15.91 17.34
C PRO A 132 6.76 14.72 17.23
N ILE A 133 7.21 14.41 16.02
CA ILE A 133 8.07 13.27 15.74
C ILE A 133 9.46 13.59 16.29
N PHE A 134 9.88 12.98 17.40
CA PHE A 134 11.24 13.13 17.91
C PHE A 134 12.18 12.14 17.21
N LYS A 135 11.76 10.86 17.11
CA LYS A 135 12.55 9.76 16.55
C LYS A 135 11.64 8.70 15.93
N VAL A 136 11.89 8.33 14.67
CA VAL A 136 11.27 7.14 14.07
C VAL A 136 11.96 5.90 14.62
N THR A 137 11.20 4.92 15.10
CA THR A 137 11.71 3.72 15.77
C THR A 137 11.47 2.45 14.96
N ASP A 138 10.42 2.41 14.15
CA ASP A 138 10.11 1.24 13.33
C ASP A 138 9.23 1.61 12.14
N ILE A 139 9.37 0.86 11.05
CA ILE A 139 8.50 0.94 9.87
C ILE A 139 8.06 -0.47 9.53
N LYS A 140 6.74 -0.69 9.56
CA LYS A 140 6.12 -1.94 9.14
C LYS A 140 5.30 -1.69 7.88
N ILE A 141 5.20 -2.70 7.03
CA ILE A 141 4.46 -2.69 5.77
C ILE A 141 3.38 -3.77 5.89
N GLU A 142 2.17 -3.59 5.36
CA GLU A 142 1.06 -4.55 5.49
C GLU A 142 0.88 -4.98 6.96
N TYR A 143 0.82 -4.00 7.86
CA TYR A 143 0.85 -4.23 9.30
C TYR A 143 -0.56 -4.45 9.84
N VAL A 144 -0.79 -5.63 10.40
CA VAL A 144 -1.99 -5.94 11.18
C VAL A 144 -1.61 -6.03 12.66
N PRO A 145 -2.21 -5.23 13.55
CA PRO A 145 -1.93 -5.33 14.97
C PRO A 145 -2.43 -6.66 15.55
N SER A 146 -1.66 -7.25 16.46
CA SER A 146 -1.94 -8.57 17.04
C SER A 146 -2.00 -8.51 18.56
N PRO A 147 -2.98 -9.16 19.20
CA PRO A 147 -4.02 -9.99 18.58
C PRO A 147 -5.18 -9.16 18.03
N ILE A 148 -5.70 -9.55 16.85
CA ILE A 148 -6.74 -8.77 16.13
C ILE A 148 -8.06 -8.60 16.89
N HIS A 149 -8.36 -9.48 17.87
CA HIS A 149 -9.59 -9.41 18.65
C HIS A 149 -9.60 -8.26 19.66
N ASN A 150 -8.44 -7.66 19.95
CA ASN A 150 -8.36 -6.41 20.72
C ASN A 150 -8.83 -5.19 19.92
N TYR A 151 -9.10 -5.37 18.61
CA TYR A 151 -9.48 -4.32 17.67
C TYR A 151 -10.75 -4.73 16.89
N LEU A 152 -10.84 -4.33 15.62
CA LEU A 152 -11.97 -4.62 14.73
C LEU A 152 -12.07 -6.11 14.35
N GLY A 153 -10.98 -6.87 14.42
CA GLY A 153 -10.99 -8.32 14.17
C GLY A 153 -11.24 -8.72 12.71
N ASP A 154 -11.16 -7.78 11.78
CA ASP A 154 -11.49 -7.93 10.36
C ASP A 154 -10.25 -8.14 9.46
N LYS A 155 -9.05 -8.22 10.06
CA LYS A 155 -7.76 -8.41 9.38
C LYS A 155 -7.35 -7.26 8.45
N THR A 156 -7.94 -6.08 8.63
CA THR A 156 -7.52 -4.87 7.94
C THR A 156 -6.08 -4.53 8.33
N ALA A 157 -5.22 -4.34 7.32
CA ALA A 157 -3.84 -3.93 7.52
C ALA A 157 -3.72 -2.41 7.31
N PHE A 158 -2.79 -1.78 8.03
CA PHE A 158 -2.22 -0.52 7.56
C PHE A 158 -1.23 -0.86 6.45
N ASP A 159 -1.39 -0.23 5.27
CA ASP A 159 -0.43 -0.42 4.17
C ASP A 159 0.99 -0.14 4.68
N ALA A 160 1.19 0.93 5.43
CA ALA A 160 2.38 1.16 6.24
C ALA A 160 2.05 1.66 7.65
N ALA A 161 2.86 1.26 8.63
CA ALA A 161 2.77 1.69 10.02
C ALA A 161 4.15 2.20 10.46
N VAL A 162 4.22 3.48 10.81
CA VAL A 162 5.44 4.15 11.24
C VAL A 162 5.33 4.42 12.72
N PHE A 163 6.18 3.75 13.50
CA PHE A 163 6.26 3.95 14.94
C PHE A 163 7.29 5.03 15.21
N PHE A 164 6.95 5.96 16.08
CA PHE A 164 7.85 7.04 16.48
C PHE A 164 7.68 7.38 17.95
N GLU A 165 8.71 7.98 18.53
CA GLU A 165 8.69 8.53 19.88
C GLU A 165 8.54 10.05 19.79
N ARG A 166 7.83 10.63 20.77
CA ARG A 166 7.95 12.05 21.16
C ARG A 166 9.09 12.18 22.18
N GLU A 167 9.50 13.40 22.51
CA GLU A 167 10.29 13.66 23.72
C GLU A 167 9.67 12.91 24.93
N GLU A 168 10.50 12.29 25.78
CA GLU A 168 10.11 11.48 26.95
C GLU A 168 9.56 10.05 26.67
N ASP A 169 10.03 9.37 25.60
CA ASP A 169 9.75 7.95 25.29
C ASP A 169 8.26 7.59 25.08
N GLU A 170 7.40 8.59 24.87
CA GLU A 170 6.00 8.39 24.52
C GLU A 170 5.89 7.85 23.09
N LYS A 171 5.29 6.66 22.93
CA LYS A 171 5.22 5.94 21.65
C LYS A 171 3.95 6.26 20.88
N PHE A 172 4.13 6.63 19.64
CA PHE A 172 3.08 6.98 18.69
C PHE A 172 3.13 6.08 17.46
N LEU A 173 2.00 6.06 16.76
CA LEU A 173 1.82 5.38 15.50
C LEU A 173 1.27 6.37 14.47
N LEU A 174 1.93 6.42 13.32
CA LEU A 174 1.38 6.98 12.09
C LEU A 174 0.97 5.81 11.18
N ALA A 175 -0.34 5.60 11.07
CA ALA A 175 -0.94 4.65 10.14
C ALA A 175 -1.12 5.31 8.77
N ILE A 176 -0.64 4.66 7.72
CA ILE A 176 -0.63 5.19 6.35
C ILE A 176 -1.35 4.20 5.43
N GLU A 177 -2.34 4.70 4.72
CA GLU A 177 -2.99 4.02 3.61
C GLU A 177 -2.42 4.57 2.29
N THR A 178 -1.98 3.68 1.40
CA THR A 178 -1.48 4.05 0.08
C THR A 178 -2.55 3.77 -0.98
N LYS A 179 -2.76 4.75 -1.86
CA LYS A 179 -3.57 4.58 -3.06
C LYS A 179 -2.80 5.10 -4.25
N TYR A 180 -2.91 4.39 -5.37
CA TYR A 180 -2.45 4.94 -6.62
C TYR A 180 -3.61 5.31 -7.52
N VAL A 181 -4.30 4.31 -8.05
CA VAL A 181 -5.47 4.50 -8.92
C VAL A 181 -6.75 3.96 -8.31
N GLU A 182 -6.63 3.17 -7.24
CA GLU A 182 -7.77 2.65 -6.49
C GLU A 182 -8.45 3.78 -5.71
N PRO A 183 -9.79 3.84 -5.69
CA PRO A 183 -10.50 4.82 -4.88
C PRO A 183 -10.31 4.54 -3.38
N LEU A 184 -10.30 5.60 -2.58
CA LEU A 184 -10.23 5.52 -1.13
C LEU A 184 -11.62 5.24 -0.54
N GLY A 185 -11.72 4.34 0.43
CA GLY A 185 -12.91 4.17 1.26
C GLY A 185 -14.13 3.52 0.58
N THR A 186 -13.97 2.83 -0.55
CA THR A 186 -15.10 2.21 -1.27
C THR A 186 -15.48 0.82 -0.78
N ASN A 187 -14.69 0.23 0.12
CA ASN A 187 -14.96 -1.09 0.66
C ASN A 187 -15.67 -0.94 2.00
N PRO A 188 -16.95 -1.31 2.11
CA PRO A 188 -17.63 -1.29 3.39
C PRO A 188 -17.04 -2.38 4.32
N PRO A 189 -17.00 -2.14 5.63
CA PRO A 189 -16.58 -3.13 6.61
C PRO A 189 -17.56 -4.30 6.63
N SER A 190 -17.05 -5.48 6.95
CA SER A 190 -17.85 -6.69 7.09
C SER A 190 -18.85 -6.62 8.26
N ASN A 191 -18.57 -5.79 9.27
CA ASN A 191 -19.47 -5.54 10.40
C ASN A 191 -19.53 -4.03 10.72
N PRO A 192 -20.39 -3.27 10.01
CA PRO A 192 -20.50 -1.82 10.21
C PRO A 192 -20.84 -1.40 11.65
N SER A 193 -21.73 -2.15 12.32
CA SER A 193 -22.12 -1.85 13.71
C SER A 193 -20.93 -1.94 14.66
N LYS A 194 -20.03 -2.92 14.47
CA LYS A 194 -18.80 -3.02 15.24
C LYS A 194 -17.87 -1.83 15.00
N HIS A 195 -17.74 -1.38 13.75
CA HIS A 195 -16.91 -0.21 13.41
C HIS A 195 -17.44 1.06 14.07
N ILE A 196 -18.75 1.32 14.00
CA ILE A 196 -19.39 2.48 14.64
C ILE A 196 -19.20 2.43 16.16
N SER A 197 -19.47 1.28 16.78
CA SER A 197 -19.29 1.10 18.23
C SER A 197 -17.84 1.31 18.66
N PHE A 198 -16.88 0.79 17.87
CA PHE A 198 -15.46 0.93 18.17
C PHE A 198 -15.02 2.39 18.02
N ALA A 199 -15.40 3.06 16.94
CA ALA A 199 -15.11 4.48 16.72
C ALA A 199 -15.63 5.36 17.86
N ASN A 200 -16.87 5.13 18.31
CA ASN A 200 -17.45 5.85 19.45
C ASN A 200 -16.70 5.63 20.77
N THR A 201 -16.00 4.49 20.92
CA THR A 201 -15.22 4.18 22.13
C THR A 201 -13.85 4.88 22.14
N LEU A 202 -13.28 5.20 20.97
CA LEU A 202 -11.92 5.72 20.87
C LEU A 202 -11.79 7.21 21.20
N SER A 203 -12.90 7.97 21.18
CA SER A 203 -12.93 9.43 21.39
C SER A 203 -11.91 10.21 20.55
N CYS A 204 -11.45 9.64 19.43
CA CYS A 204 -10.43 10.22 18.55
C CYS A 204 -11.00 10.78 17.24
N PHE A 205 -12.31 10.61 17.01
CA PHE A 205 -13.01 11.15 15.84
C PHE A 205 -13.61 12.51 16.16
N THR A 206 -13.54 13.43 15.19
CA THR A 206 -14.36 14.64 15.21
C THR A 206 -15.84 14.26 15.01
N GLU A 207 -16.77 15.16 15.32
CA GLU A 207 -18.21 14.95 15.05
C GLU A 207 -18.46 14.57 13.58
N GLN A 208 -17.85 15.31 12.66
CA GLN A 208 -17.90 15.01 11.22
C GLN A 208 -17.32 13.62 10.87
N GLY A 209 -16.25 13.21 11.55
CA GLY A 209 -15.64 11.89 11.37
C GLY A 209 -16.57 10.77 11.84
N SER A 210 -17.19 10.94 12.99
CA SER A 210 -18.19 9.99 13.53
C SER A 210 -19.41 9.87 12.62
N ASP A 211 -19.92 11.00 12.12
CA ASP A 211 -21.02 11.02 11.14
C ASP A 211 -20.64 10.29 9.85
N ALA A 212 -19.42 10.48 9.35
CA ALA A 212 -18.93 9.79 8.15
C ALA A 212 -18.79 8.27 8.35
N VAL A 213 -18.40 7.82 9.55
CA VAL A 213 -18.37 6.38 9.89
C VAL A 213 -19.79 5.82 9.94
N ALA A 214 -20.73 6.54 10.54
CA ALA A 214 -22.13 6.12 10.68
C ALA A 214 -22.90 6.10 9.35
N ALA A 215 -22.72 7.12 8.50
CA ALA A 215 -23.49 7.29 7.27
C ALA A 215 -23.02 6.38 6.13
N ASN A 216 -21.70 6.27 5.95
CA ASN A 216 -21.12 5.58 4.78
C ASN A 216 -20.58 4.19 5.09
N CYS A 217 -20.64 3.76 6.37
CA CYS A 217 -19.91 2.58 6.83
C CYS A 217 -18.46 2.64 6.35
N SER A 218 -17.80 3.78 6.54
CA SER A 218 -16.41 3.92 6.13
C SER A 218 -15.54 2.97 6.95
N GLN A 219 -14.61 2.27 6.30
CA GLN A 219 -13.67 1.42 7.01
C GLN A 219 -12.87 2.26 8.00
N VAL A 220 -12.82 1.80 9.24
CA VAL A 220 -12.03 2.39 10.33
C VAL A 220 -10.79 1.52 10.47
N TYR A 221 -9.66 2.15 10.76
CA TYR A 221 -8.33 1.56 10.80
C TYR A 221 -7.80 1.65 12.23
#